data_AF-A0AA90TX49-F1
#
_entry.id   AF-A0AA90TX49-F1
#
_cell.length_a   1.000
_cell.length_b   1.000
_cell.length_c   1.000
_cell.angle_alpha   90.00
_cell.angle_beta   90.00
_cell.angle_gamma   90.00
#
_symmetry.space_group_name_H-M   'P 1'
#
loop_
_entity.id
_entity.type
_entity.pdbx_description
1 polymer ?
#
loop_
_entity_poly.entity_id
_entity_poly.type
_entity_poly.pdbx_seq_one_letter_code
_entity_poly.pdbx_strand_id
1 'polypeptide(L)'
;MKPEKDDMWFYGISSKRYALYTFENGKIKFMEGERSFKLHGLGHLTNPFPKDVEDWQAEIWEDIVKLHYGMISELDIEEKYSNVYAISRLTVSTANVLHRFDAINKEKEWKDQIKPFNFYHVGFQVTEDDGKAVKPLSPFSNDPQSIVYEPFIDYATGELKEGSHYFKPLSRTIMQYVDHLEHKFDGDIGVLERKHVHADSVIYIGKEANNIDEQELDVKKAQEFINEKLVYDYILKLTPEKAREIGIKHRSALAYLKKKAKEGSLNLKARNVRKIFTNMTINQFLQYQ
;
A
#
# COMPACT_ATOMS: atom_id res chain seq x y z
N MET A 1 -20.61 13.07 -19.78
CA MET A 1 -19.16 13.27 -20.00
C MET A 1 -18.93 14.74 -20.28
N LYS A 2 -17.72 15.29 -20.05
CA LYS A 2 -17.39 16.62 -20.57
C LYS A 2 -17.48 16.53 -22.12
N PRO A 3 -17.99 17.57 -22.81
CA PRO A 3 -18.17 17.58 -24.27
C PRO A 3 -16.85 17.48 -25.07
N GLU A 4 -15.71 17.49 -24.38
CA GLU A 4 -14.36 17.40 -24.95
C GLU A 4 -13.88 15.95 -25.14
N LYS A 5 -14.70 14.95 -24.77
CA LYS A 5 -14.34 13.51 -24.75
C LYS A 5 -15.26 12.68 -25.63
N ASP A 6 -15.52 13.20 -26.82
CA ASP A 6 -16.23 12.46 -27.87
C ASP A 6 -15.22 11.68 -28.73
N ASP A 7 -15.61 10.50 -29.22
CA ASP A 7 -14.82 9.63 -30.12
C ASP A 7 -13.42 9.19 -29.62
N MET A 8 -13.32 8.85 -28.33
CA MET A 8 -12.11 8.29 -27.75
C MET A 8 -12.22 6.80 -27.48
N TRP A 9 -11.10 6.09 -27.65
CA TRP A 9 -10.92 4.73 -27.15
C TRP A 9 -10.70 4.75 -25.65
N PHE A 10 -11.21 3.74 -24.96
CA PHE A 10 -11.02 3.51 -23.54
C PHE A 10 -10.28 2.19 -23.35
N TYR A 11 -9.18 2.23 -22.61
CA TYR A 11 -8.52 1.04 -22.09
C TYR A 11 -8.49 1.11 -20.57
N GLY A 12 -9.13 0.14 -19.93
CA GLY A 12 -9.23 0.07 -18.47
C GLY A 12 -8.65 -1.24 -17.96
N ILE A 13 -7.62 -1.14 -17.12
CA ILE A 13 -7.18 -2.23 -16.26
C ILE A 13 -8.13 -2.35 -15.06
N SER A 14 -8.54 -1.19 -14.52
CA SER A 14 -9.60 -1.09 -13.51
C SER A 14 -10.21 0.32 -13.50
N SER A 15 -11.23 0.51 -12.67
CA SER A 15 -11.98 1.75 -12.50
C SER A 15 -11.11 2.93 -12.05
N LYS A 16 -9.89 2.65 -11.56
CA LYS A 16 -8.92 3.67 -11.14
C LYS A 16 -7.66 3.69 -12.00
N ARG A 17 -7.52 2.75 -12.94
CA ARG A 17 -6.35 2.55 -13.81
C ARG A 17 -6.83 2.41 -15.23
N TYR A 18 -6.93 3.54 -15.91
CA TYR A 18 -7.44 3.58 -17.27
C TYR A 18 -6.79 4.72 -18.06
N ALA A 19 -6.83 4.58 -19.38
CA ALA A 19 -6.44 5.61 -20.32
C ALA A 19 -7.56 5.84 -21.35
N LEU A 20 -7.69 7.09 -21.75
CA LEU A 20 -8.47 7.53 -22.90
C LEU A 20 -7.50 7.99 -23.98
N TYR A 21 -7.65 7.49 -25.20
CA TYR A 21 -6.72 7.77 -26.29
C TYR A 21 -7.41 7.71 -27.64
N THR A 22 -6.76 8.22 -28.68
CA THR A 22 -7.11 7.92 -30.07
C THR A 22 -6.12 6.92 -30.63
N PHE A 23 -6.60 6.09 -31.57
CA PHE A 23 -5.81 5.06 -32.20
C PHE A 23 -5.98 5.18 -33.72
N GLU A 24 -4.98 5.78 -34.38
CA GLU A 24 -5.01 6.07 -35.81
C GLU A 24 -3.70 5.61 -36.46
N ASN A 25 -3.79 4.78 -37.50
CA ASN A 25 -2.62 4.29 -38.25
C ASN A 25 -1.54 3.65 -37.35
N GLY A 26 -1.95 2.91 -36.32
CA GLY A 26 -1.05 2.27 -35.37
C GLY A 26 -0.40 3.22 -34.35
N LYS A 27 -0.80 4.50 -34.33
CA LYS A 27 -0.30 5.49 -33.38
C LYS A 27 -1.33 5.73 -32.28
N ILE A 28 -0.86 5.62 -31.04
CA ILE A 28 -1.62 5.97 -29.84
C ILE A 28 -1.36 7.44 -29.53
N LYS A 29 -2.43 8.21 -29.29
CA LYS A 29 -2.31 9.61 -28.85
C LYS A 29 -3.21 9.87 -27.65
N PHE A 30 -2.62 10.48 -26.63
CA PHE A 30 -3.35 10.99 -25.47
C PHE A 30 -3.81 12.44 -25.74
N MET A 31 -4.88 12.87 -25.06
CA MET A 31 -5.36 14.26 -25.18
C MET A 31 -4.30 15.27 -24.75
N GLU A 32 -4.13 16.33 -25.54
CA GLU A 32 -3.35 17.50 -25.15
C GLU A 32 -4.18 18.40 -24.21
N GLY A 33 -3.55 18.99 -23.19
CA GLY A 33 -4.17 19.97 -22.28
C GLY A 33 -4.95 19.40 -21.09
N GLU A 34 -5.46 18.16 -21.13
CA GLU A 34 -6.01 17.45 -19.96
C GLU A 34 -5.45 16.03 -19.89
N ARG A 35 -4.98 15.63 -18.70
CA ARG A 35 -4.50 14.26 -18.48
C ARG A 35 -5.62 13.23 -18.69
N SER A 36 -5.48 12.48 -19.77
CA SER A 36 -6.46 11.49 -20.26
C SER A 36 -6.24 10.08 -19.72
N PHE A 37 -5.25 9.89 -18.85
CA PHE A 37 -4.98 8.62 -18.16
C PHE A 37 -4.93 8.77 -16.63
N LYS A 38 -5.23 7.70 -15.90
CA LYS A 38 -5.22 7.68 -14.44
C LYS A 38 -4.04 6.90 -13.91
N LEU A 39 -3.43 7.40 -12.84
CA LEU A 39 -2.16 6.90 -12.33
C LEU A 39 -2.30 6.19 -10.99
N HIS A 40 -3.49 5.73 -10.63
CA HIS A 40 -3.71 5.19 -9.31
C HIS A 40 -2.89 3.90 -9.11
N GLY A 41 -1.81 3.99 -8.32
CA GLY A 41 -0.82 2.91 -8.15
C GLY A 41 0.53 3.18 -8.82
N LEU A 42 0.67 4.22 -9.64
CA LEU A 42 1.95 4.70 -10.20
C LEU A 42 2.27 6.16 -9.81
N GLY A 43 1.26 6.96 -9.46
CA GLY A 43 1.42 8.41 -9.22
C GLY A 43 2.23 8.78 -7.97
N HIS A 44 2.56 7.80 -7.12
CA HIS A 44 3.43 7.97 -5.95
C HIS A 44 4.92 7.85 -6.30
N LEU A 45 5.23 7.23 -7.45
CA LEU A 45 6.60 7.08 -7.91
C LEU A 45 7.18 8.42 -8.35
N THR A 46 8.47 8.62 -8.08
CA THR A 46 9.25 9.71 -8.65
C THR A 46 9.47 9.50 -10.15
N ASN A 47 9.73 10.58 -10.91
CA ASN A 47 10.14 10.45 -12.32
C ASN A 47 11.39 9.55 -12.39
N PRO A 48 11.28 8.38 -13.03
CA PRO A 48 12.37 7.42 -13.06
C PRO A 48 13.32 7.66 -14.26
N PHE A 49 12.99 8.61 -15.12
CA PHE A 49 13.78 8.99 -16.29
C PHE A 49 14.57 10.28 -16.04
N PRO A 50 15.53 10.63 -16.91
CA PRO A 50 16.20 11.92 -16.87
C PRO A 50 15.18 13.07 -17.01
N LYS A 51 15.55 14.25 -16.51
CA LYS A 51 14.64 15.40 -16.30
C LYS A 51 14.06 16.01 -17.58
N ASP A 52 14.51 15.58 -18.74
CA ASP A 52 14.06 16.01 -20.07
C ASP A 52 12.79 15.29 -20.55
N VAL A 53 12.41 14.18 -19.91
CA VAL A 53 11.12 13.51 -20.19
C VAL A 53 9.99 14.28 -19.50
N GLU A 54 9.21 15.02 -20.30
CA GLU A 54 8.18 15.94 -19.82
C GLU A 54 7.00 15.22 -19.12
N ASP A 55 6.47 14.14 -19.72
CA ASP A 55 5.44 13.29 -19.09
C ASP A 55 5.80 11.81 -19.19
N TRP A 56 6.72 11.37 -18.31
CA TRP A 56 7.12 9.96 -18.19
C TRP A 56 5.95 9.00 -17.93
N GLN A 57 4.84 9.51 -17.42
CA GLN A 57 3.66 8.71 -17.09
C GLN A 57 2.87 8.39 -18.35
N ALA A 58 2.84 9.32 -19.31
CA ALA A 58 2.30 9.08 -20.64
C ALA A 58 3.10 7.99 -21.37
N GLU A 59 4.43 7.98 -21.24
CA GLU A 59 5.30 6.97 -21.86
C GLU A 59 4.97 5.56 -21.35
N ILE A 60 4.83 5.38 -20.05
CA ILE A 60 4.41 4.08 -19.47
C ILE A 60 3.02 3.68 -19.97
N TRP A 61 2.07 4.62 -20.03
CA TRP A 61 0.73 4.33 -20.52
C TRP A 61 0.72 3.97 -22.01
N GLU A 62 1.55 4.61 -22.82
CA GLU A 62 1.71 4.29 -24.23
C GLU A 62 2.20 2.84 -24.38
N ASP A 63 3.20 2.44 -23.61
CA ASP A 63 3.73 1.07 -23.63
C ASP A 63 2.70 0.04 -23.13
N ILE A 64 1.94 0.36 -22.08
CA ILE A 64 0.84 -0.50 -21.61
C ILE A 64 -0.20 -0.72 -22.73
N VAL A 65 -0.56 0.33 -23.46
CA VAL A 65 -1.54 0.24 -24.56
C VAL A 65 -0.92 -0.49 -25.76
N LYS A 66 0.35 -0.28 -26.09
CA LYS A 66 1.08 -1.06 -27.11
C LYS A 66 1.12 -2.54 -26.77
N LEU A 67 1.36 -2.89 -25.51
CA LEU A 67 1.35 -4.26 -25.01
C LEU A 67 -0.04 -4.88 -25.21
N HIS A 68 -1.11 -4.15 -24.87
CA HIS A 68 -2.48 -4.60 -25.08
C HIS A 68 -2.78 -4.92 -26.56
N TYR A 69 -2.30 -4.09 -27.48
CA TYR A 69 -2.46 -4.31 -28.92
C TYR A 69 -1.46 -5.33 -29.51
N GLY A 70 -0.57 -5.91 -28.70
CA GLY A 70 0.47 -6.83 -29.17
C GLY A 70 1.52 -6.18 -30.07
N MET A 71 1.67 -4.85 -30.00
CA MET A 71 2.71 -4.11 -30.74
C MET A 71 4.09 -4.29 -30.12
N ILE A 72 4.09 -4.53 -28.80
CA ILE A 72 5.25 -4.91 -28.01
C ILE A 72 4.86 -6.10 -27.13
N SER A 73 5.87 -6.81 -26.65
CA SER A 73 5.76 -7.94 -25.75
C SER A 73 6.13 -7.55 -24.32
N GLU A 74 5.88 -8.45 -23.37
CA GLU A 74 6.33 -8.28 -21.99
C GLU A 74 7.87 -8.18 -21.90
N LEU A 75 8.59 -8.89 -22.78
CA LEU A 75 10.05 -8.82 -22.85
C LEU A 75 10.53 -7.42 -23.25
N ASP A 76 9.82 -6.74 -24.16
CA ASP A 76 10.16 -5.36 -24.54
C ASP A 76 10.01 -4.39 -23.34
N ILE A 77 9.00 -4.61 -22.48
CA ILE A 77 8.84 -3.88 -21.22
C ILE A 77 9.99 -4.19 -20.26
N GLU A 78 10.33 -5.46 -20.08
CA GLU A 78 11.43 -5.87 -19.21
C GLU A 78 12.76 -5.26 -19.63
N GLU A 79 13.07 -5.30 -20.93
CA GLU A 79 14.29 -4.75 -21.50
C GLU A 79 14.35 -3.22 -21.37
N LYS A 80 13.27 -2.52 -21.78
CA LYS A 80 13.20 -1.05 -21.74
C LYS A 80 13.40 -0.50 -20.33
N TYR A 81 12.82 -1.17 -19.33
CA TYR A 81 12.83 -0.71 -17.93
C TYR A 81 13.80 -1.48 -17.04
N SER A 82 14.72 -2.25 -17.62
CA SER A 82 15.66 -3.15 -16.91
C SER A 82 16.59 -2.43 -15.93
N ASN A 83 16.99 -1.21 -16.24
CA ASN A 83 17.95 -0.42 -15.46
C ASN A 83 17.28 0.70 -14.64
N VAL A 84 15.96 0.62 -14.48
CA VAL A 84 15.15 1.66 -13.86
C VAL A 84 14.34 1.06 -12.73
N TYR A 85 14.24 1.78 -11.61
CA TYR A 85 13.67 1.26 -10.37
C TYR A 85 12.48 2.09 -9.90
N ALA A 86 11.51 1.40 -9.29
CA ALA A 86 10.39 2.03 -8.63
C ALA A 86 10.84 2.65 -7.31
N ILE A 87 10.72 3.97 -7.21
CA ILE A 87 11.16 4.77 -6.07
C ILE A 87 10.08 5.79 -5.79
N SER A 88 9.75 5.99 -4.51
CA SER A 88 8.80 7.02 -4.08
C SER A 88 9.47 8.07 -3.20
N ARG A 89 8.86 9.25 -3.19
CA ARG A 89 9.29 10.36 -2.33
C ARG A 89 8.27 10.56 -1.23
N LEU A 90 8.71 10.37 0.01
CA LEU A 90 7.90 10.53 1.20
C LEU A 90 8.42 11.68 2.07
N THR A 91 7.57 12.15 2.99
CA THR A 91 7.90 13.19 3.95
C THR A 91 8.18 12.57 5.32
N VAL A 92 9.19 13.07 6.04
CA VAL A 92 9.43 12.71 7.44
C VAL A 92 8.30 13.29 8.30
N SER A 93 7.20 12.55 8.40
CA SER A 93 5.98 12.97 9.10
C SER A 93 5.90 12.44 10.54
N THR A 94 6.71 11.45 10.92
CA THR A 94 6.72 10.86 12.27
C THR A 94 8.12 10.88 12.90
N ALA A 95 8.15 10.93 14.23
CA ALA A 95 9.40 10.79 15.00
C ALA A 95 10.08 9.43 14.73
N ASN A 96 9.30 8.37 14.50
CA ASN A 96 9.82 7.04 14.20
C ASN A 96 10.64 7.03 12.90
N VAL A 97 10.13 7.68 11.84
CA VAL A 97 10.89 7.85 10.58
C VAL A 97 12.10 8.74 10.81
N LEU A 98 11.97 9.85 11.56
CA LEU A 98 13.10 10.74 11.85
C LEU A 98 14.25 10.00 12.55
N HIS A 99 13.95 9.17 13.55
CA HIS A 99 14.94 8.38 14.28
C HIS A 99 15.72 7.39 13.41
N ARG A 100 15.19 6.98 12.26
CA ARG A 100 15.94 6.15 11.31
C ARG A 100 17.16 6.88 10.74
N PHE A 101 17.10 8.21 10.68
CA PHE A 101 18.19 9.03 10.18
C PHE A 101 19.17 9.49 11.26
N ASP A 102 19.00 9.09 12.54
CA ASP A 102 19.86 9.53 13.65
C ASP A 102 21.35 9.23 13.40
N ALA A 103 21.65 8.04 12.85
CA ALA A 103 23.03 7.65 12.53
C ALA A 103 23.65 8.56 11.45
N ILE A 104 22.88 8.87 10.39
CA ILE A 104 23.30 9.74 9.29
C ILE A 104 23.41 11.21 9.74
N ASN A 105 22.52 11.65 10.64
CA ASN A 105 22.51 13.01 11.16
C ASN A 105 23.64 13.28 12.14
N LYS A 106 24.13 12.27 12.86
CA LYS A 106 25.16 12.41 13.90
C LYS A 106 26.46 13.03 13.39
N GLU A 107 26.81 12.78 12.14
CA GLU A 107 28.04 13.29 11.51
C GLU A 107 27.86 14.62 10.79
N LYS A 108 26.65 15.21 10.84
CA LYS A 108 26.29 16.40 10.08
C LYS A 108 26.03 17.61 10.98
N GLU A 109 26.44 18.78 10.49
CA GLU A 109 26.03 20.06 11.05
C GLU A 109 24.51 20.21 11.03
N TRP A 110 23.94 20.95 11.98
CA TRP A 110 22.48 21.11 12.10
C TRP A 110 21.80 21.54 10.79
N LYS A 111 22.45 22.39 10.00
CA LYS A 111 21.92 22.85 8.70
C LYS A 111 21.78 21.72 7.66
N ASP A 112 22.60 20.68 7.76
CA ASP A 112 22.72 19.58 6.80
C ASP A 112 22.01 18.29 7.28
N GLN A 113 21.46 18.30 8.49
CA GLN A 113 20.67 17.20 9.05
C GLN A 113 19.28 17.11 8.40
N ILE A 114 18.79 15.88 8.27
CA ILE A 114 17.40 15.56 7.94
C ILE A 114 16.52 15.91 9.14
N LYS A 115 15.48 16.70 8.88
CA LYS A 115 14.56 17.26 9.88
C LYS A 115 13.13 16.80 9.63
N PRO A 116 12.23 16.97 10.62
CA PRO A 116 10.80 16.88 10.38
C PRO A 116 10.39 17.65 9.13
N PHE A 117 9.45 17.09 8.36
CA PHE A 117 8.94 17.64 7.10
C PHE A 117 9.92 17.70 5.93
N ASN A 118 11.16 17.24 6.08
CA ASN A 118 12.01 16.98 4.91
C ASN A 118 11.51 15.78 4.12
N PHE A 119 11.93 15.70 2.85
CA PHE A 119 11.66 14.55 2.02
C PHE A 119 12.75 13.49 2.19
N TYR A 120 12.40 12.24 1.88
CA TYR A 120 13.33 11.12 1.73
C TYR A 120 12.82 10.20 0.60
N HIS A 121 13.70 9.33 0.11
CA HIS A 121 13.32 8.33 -0.88
C HIS A 121 13.12 6.96 -0.24
N VAL A 122 12.14 6.24 -0.77
CA VAL A 122 11.86 4.85 -0.39
C VAL A 122 11.83 3.95 -1.62
N GLY A 123 12.52 2.82 -1.54
CA GLY A 123 12.43 1.73 -2.50
C GLY A 123 11.32 0.74 -2.12
N PHE A 124 10.75 0.06 -3.11
CA PHE A 124 9.76 -0.99 -2.88
C PHE A 124 10.41 -2.35 -2.64
N GLN A 125 9.80 -3.13 -1.75
CA GLN A 125 10.28 -4.46 -1.36
C GLN A 125 10.42 -5.41 -2.56
N VAL A 126 11.60 -6.05 -2.65
CA VAL A 126 11.86 -7.21 -3.53
C VAL A 126 12.27 -8.44 -2.74
N THR A 127 13.09 -8.24 -1.71
CA THR A 127 13.81 -9.29 -1.00
C THR A 127 13.37 -9.34 0.47
N GLU A 128 13.44 -10.53 1.06
CA GLU A 128 13.27 -10.74 2.49
C GLU A 128 14.57 -11.28 3.09
N ASP A 129 15.07 -10.61 4.12
CA ASP A 129 16.21 -11.07 4.93
C ASP A 129 15.63 -11.67 6.22
N ASP A 130 16.00 -12.91 6.55
CA ASP A 130 15.47 -13.64 7.72
C ASP A 130 13.92 -13.64 7.80
N GLY A 131 13.26 -13.71 6.65
CA GLY A 131 11.79 -13.68 6.54
C GLY A 131 11.16 -12.30 6.81
N LYS A 132 11.96 -11.22 6.79
CA LYS A 132 11.50 -9.84 6.93
C LYS A 132 11.79 -9.04 5.67
N ALA A 133 10.75 -8.37 5.18
CA ALA A 133 10.83 -7.40 4.10
C ALA A 133 11.89 -6.32 4.39
N VAL A 134 12.90 -6.21 3.53
CA VAL A 134 13.83 -5.08 3.53
C VAL A 134 13.15 -3.88 2.89
N LYS A 135 13.28 -2.71 3.53
CA LYS A 135 12.62 -1.47 3.11
C LYS A 135 13.67 -0.36 2.96
N PRO A 136 14.19 -0.15 1.73
CA PRO A 136 15.27 0.80 1.51
C PRO A 136 14.81 2.25 1.73
N LEU A 137 15.45 2.95 2.68
CA LEU A 137 15.29 4.38 2.93
C LEU A 137 16.59 5.10 2.64
N SER A 138 16.50 6.17 1.85
CA SER A 138 17.64 7.03 1.54
C SER A 138 17.28 8.50 1.74
N PRO A 139 18.23 9.37 2.12
CA PRO A 139 18.03 10.81 2.10
C PRO A 139 17.47 11.32 0.75
N PHE A 140 16.88 12.50 0.76
CA PHE A 140 16.44 13.12 -0.48
C PHE A 140 17.62 13.39 -1.43
N SER A 141 17.49 12.92 -2.67
CA SER A 141 18.36 13.20 -3.82
C SER A 141 17.56 13.87 -4.94
N ASN A 142 18.19 14.77 -5.70
CA ASN A 142 17.59 15.33 -6.91
C ASN A 142 17.60 14.34 -8.09
N ASP A 143 18.33 13.23 -7.94
CA ASP A 143 18.34 12.07 -8.82
C ASP A 143 17.90 10.85 -7.99
N PRO A 144 16.60 10.52 -7.96
CA PRO A 144 16.09 9.41 -7.17
C PRO A 144 16.72 8.08 -7.57
N GLN A 145 17.08 7.88 -8.84
CA GLN A 145 17.62 6.61 -9.32
C GLN A 145 19.03 6.33 -8.77
N SER A 146 19.78 7.35 -8.34
CA SER A 146 21.13 7.17 -7.78
C SER A 146 21.13 6.34 -6.49
N ILE A 147 20.05 6.43 -5.69
CA ILE A 147 19.97 5.79 -4.38
C ILE A 147 20.07 4.26 -4.46
N VAL A 148 19.79 3.67 -5.62
CA VAL A 148 19.83 2.23 -5.87
C VAL A 148 21.25 1.68 -5.77
N TYR A 149 22.24 2.54 -6.04
CA TYR A 149 23.67 2.20 -6.06
C TYR A 149 24.43 2.76 -4.85
N GLU A 150 23.72 3.40 -3.92
CA GLU A 150 24.27 4.00 -2.71
C GLU A 150 23.86 3.18 -1.46
N PRO A 151 24.60 3.30 -0.35
CA PRO A 151 24.15 2.75 0.93
C PRO A 151 22.81 3.36 1.37
N PHE A 152 21.91 2.54 1.88
CA PHE A 152 20.59 2.93 2.35
C PHE A 152 20.31 2.34 3.74
N ILE A 153 19.34 2.92 4.45
CA ILE A 153 18.87 2.41 5.75
C ILE A 153 17.72 1.43 5.49
N ASP A 154 17.75 0.23 6.06
CA ASP A 154 16.56 -0.61 6.14
C ASP A 154 15.61 -0.04 7.20
N TYR A 155 14.41 0.40 6.82
CA TYR A 155 13.43 0.95 7.75
C TYR A 155 13.04 -0.03 8.88
N ALA A 156 13.05 -1.34 8.61
CA ALA A 156 12.65 -2.34 9.60
C ALA A 156 13.67 -2.45 10.74
N THR A 157 14.96 -2.52 10.40
CA THR A 157 16.04 -2.79 11.37
C THR A 157 16.81 -1.53 11.78
N GLY A 158 16.89 -0.52 10.91
CA GLY A 158 17.76 0.64 11.04
C GLY A 158 19.20 0.40 10.57
N GLU A 159 19.49 -0.78 10.03
CA GLU A 159 20.83 -1.13 9.54
C GLU A 159 21.12 -0.48 8.19
N LEU A 160 22.40 -0.15 7.95
CA LEU A 160 22.87 0.25 6.63
C LEU A 160 23.07 -0.98 5.76
N LYS A 161 22.50 -0.95 4.56
CA LYS A 161 22.59 -1.99 3.53
C LYS A 161 22.93 -1.34 2.18
N GLU A 162 23.34 -2.16 1.22
CA GLU A 162 23.66 -1.72 -0.14
C GLU A 162 23.27 -2.79 -1.16
N GLY A 163 23.08 -2.37 -2.41
CA GLY A 163 22.84 -3.27 -3.54
C GLY A 163 21.47 -3.08 -4.19
N SER A 164 21.47 -3.06 -5.52
CA SER A 164 20.28 -2.79 -6.33
C SER A 164 19.19 -3.86 -6.23
N HIS A 165 19.54 -5.10 -5.87
CA HIS A 165 18.61 -6.22 -5.73
C HIS A 165 17.56 -6.02 -4.61
N TYR A 166 17.74 -5.05 -3.71
CA TYR A 166 16.72 -4.66 -2.73
C TYR A 166 15.65 -3.74 -3.31
N PHE A 167 15.90 -3.13 -4.47
CA PHE A 167 14.99 -2.20 -5.12
C PHE A 167 14.21 -2.90 -6.23
N LYS A 168 12.92 -2.60 -6.31
CA LYS A 168 12.03 -3.18 -7.31
C LYS A 168 12.23 -2.54 -8.68
N PRO A 169 12.54 -3.32 -9.73
CA PRO A 169 12.57 -2.80 -11.09
C PRO A 169 11.22 -2.19 -11.49
N LEU A 170 11.27 -1.15 -12.31
CA LEU A 170 10.08 -0.48 -12.81
C LEU A 170 9.25 -1.41 -13.72
N SER A 171 9.90 -2.25 -14.54
CA SER A 171 9.26 -3.28 -15.36
C SER A 171 8.29 -4.13 -14.53
N ARG A 172 8.77 -4.70 -13.41
CA ARG A 172 7.95 -5.51 -12.49
C ARG A 172 6.79 -4.72 -11.90
N THR A 173 6.97 -3.42 -11.67
CA THR A 173 5.89 -2.55 -11.17
C THR A 173 4.84 -2.28 -12.24
N ILE A 174 5.25 -2.10 -13.50
CA ILE A 174 4.35 -1.95 -14.64
C ILE A 174 3.56 -3.24 -14.88
N MET A 175 4.21 -4.41 -14.89
CA MET A 175 3.52 -5.69 -15.08
C MET A 175 2.48 -5.94 -13.98
N GLN A 176 2.84 -5.75 -12.71
CA GLN A 176 1.88 -5.83 -11.61
C GLN A 176 0.78 -4.75 -11.66
N TYR A 177 1.06 -3.63 -12.30
CA TYR A 177 0.07 -2.58 -12.51
C TYR A 177 -0.99 -3.01 -13.53
N VAL A 178 -0.56 -3.66 -14.61
CA VAL A 178 -1.39 -4.20 -15.71
C VAL A 178 -2.18 -5.42 -15.26
N ASP A 179 -1.59 -6.32 -14.47
CA ASP A 179 -2.24 -7.54 -13.97
C ASP A 179 -3.25 -7.29 -12.85
N HIS A 180 -3.51 -6.03 -12.52
CA HIS A 180 -4.36 -5.72 -11.39
C HIS A 180 -5.83 -5.95 -11.70
N LEU A 181 -6.41 -6.88 -10.93
CA LEU A 181 -7.80 -7.26 -11.05
C LEU A 181 -8.78 -6.08 -10.86
N GLU A 182 -9.83 -6.08 -11.67
CA GLU A 182 -11.02 -5.28 -11.42
C GLU A 182 -11.95 -6.02 -10.43
N HIS A 183 -12.41 -5.32 -9.40
CA HIS A 183 -13.24 -5.90 -8.34
C HIS A 183 -14.60 -5.21 -8.21
N LYS A 184 -14.80 -4.07 -8.84
CA LYS A 184 -16.01 -3.24 -8.76
C LYS A 184 -16.99 -3.49 -9.88
N PHE A 185 -16.57 -4.12 -10.97
CA PHE A 185 -17.41 -4.37 -12.15
C PHE A 185 -17.36 -5.85 -12.53
N ASP A 186 -18.43 -6.32 -13.16
CA ASP A 186 -18.52 -7.66 -13.74
C ASP A 186 -18.32 -7.60 -15.26
N GLY A 187 -17.51 -8.53 -15.78
CA GLY A 187 -17.11 -8.61 -17.19
C GLY A 187 -15.78 -7.90 -17.48
N ASP A 188 -15.26 -8.13 -18.70
CA ASP A 188 -13.94 -7.66 -19.12
C ASP A 188 -13.99 -6.66 -20.29
N ILE A 189 -15.05 -6.68 -21.10
CA ILE A 189 -15.18 -5.87 -22.34
C ILE A 189 -16.57 -5.26 -22.44
N GLY A 190 -16.63 -4.01 -22.92
CA GLY A 190 -17.87 -3.30 -23.23
C GLY A 190 -18.43 -2.51 -22.06
N VAL A 191 -19.75 -2.36 -22.01
CA VAL A 191 -20.43 -1.67 -20.91
C VAL A 191 -20.55 -2.63 -19.74
N LEU A 192 -19.74 -2.41 -18.71
CA LEU A 192 -19.69 -3.27 -17.54
C LEU A 192 -20.68 -2.82 -16.46
N GLU A 193 -21.27 -3.79 -15.77
CA GLU A 193 -22.16 -3.54 -14.63
C GLU A 193 -21.41 -3.58 -13.31
N ARG A 194 -21.89 -2.85 -12.31
CA ARG A 194 -21.25 -2.86 -10.98
C ARG A 194 -21.43 -4.21 -10.32
N LYS A 195 -20.33 -4.77 -9.82
CA LYS A 195 -20.32 -5.99 -9.03
C LYS A 195 -21.11 -5.77 -7.75
N HIS A 196 -22.12 -6.60 -7.54
CA HIS A 196 -22.89 -6.60 -6.31
C HIS A 196 -22.12 -7.35 -5.22
N VAL A 197 -21.89 -6.67 -4.09
CA VAL A 197 -21.24 -7.27 -2.91
C VAL A 197 -22.26 -7.38 -1.78
N HIS A 198 -22.25 -8.53 -1.10
CA HIS A 198 -22.96 -8.70 0.16
C HIS A 198 -22.00 -8.38 1.30
N ALA A 199 -22.37 -7.46 2.19
CA ALA A 199 -21.53 -7.09 3.32
C ALA A 199 -21.93 -7.93 4.54
N ASP A 200 -21.10 -8.91 4.90
CA ASP A 200 -21.36 -9.79 6.04
C ASP A 200 -21.15 -9.09 7.40
N SER A 201 -20.23 -8.12 7.44
CA SER A 201 -19.95 -7.34 8.64
C SER A 201 -19.38 -5.96 8.29
N VAL A 202 -19.45 -5.04 9.25
CA VAL A 202 -18.89 -3.68 9.12
C VAL A 202 -17.82 -3.51 10.18
N ILE A 203 -16.57 -3.34 9.73
CA ILE A 203 -15.46 -2.90 10.58
C ILE A 203 -15.28 -1.40 10.34
N TYR A 204 -15.35 -0.62 11.40
CA TYR A 204 -15.08 0.81 11.31
C TYR A 204 -13.57 1.03 11.24
N ILE A 205 -13.10 1.66 10.17
CA ILE A 205 -11.73 2.19 10.07
C ILE A 205 -11.80 3.71 10.21
N GLY A 206 -11.03 4.27 11.15
CA GLY A 206 -10.94 5.71 11.33
C GLY A 206 -10.30 6.38 10.11
N LYS A 207 -10.86 7.51 9.66
CA LYS A 207 -10.25 8.33 8.60
C LYS A 207 -8.92 8.96 9.00
N GLU A 208 -8.65 9.03 10.30
CA GLU A 208 -7.40 9.53 10.91
C GLU A 208 -6.50 8.37 11.38
N ALA A 209 -6.45 7.28 10.60
CA ALA A 209 -5.37 6.32 10.73
C ALA A 209 -4.05 7.08 10.44
N ASN A 210 -3.31 7.47 11.48
CA ASN A 210 -2.07 8.28 11.43
C ASN A 210 -0.92 7.66 10.60
N ASN A 211 -1.17 6.57 9.90
CA ASN A 211 -0.20 5.73 9.24
C ASN A 211 -0.46 5.59 7.74
N ILE A 212 -1.23 6.49 7.10
CA ILE A 212 -1.39 6.46 5.63
C ILE A 212 -0.01 6.56 4.95
N ASP A 213 0.86 7.47 5.41
CA ASP A 213 2.25 7.57 4.92
C ASP A 213 3.07 6.32 5.26
N GLU A 214 2.78 5.68 6.41
CA GLU A 214 3.40 4.42 6.81
C GLU A 214 2.80 3.19 6.08
N GLN A 215 1.71 3.30 5.29
CA GLN A 215 1.21 2.17 4.49
C GLN A 215 2.19 1.78 3.39
N GLU A 216 2.88 2.77 2.80
CA GLU A 216 4.00 2.51 1.89
C GLU A 216 5.16 1.80 2.61
N LEU A 217 5.29 2.02 3.92
CA LEU A 217 6.26 1.37 4.79
C LEU A 217 5.76 0.09 5.46
N ASP A 218 4.47 -0.24 5.48
CA ASP A 218 3.90 -1.44 6.12
C ASP A 218 2.58 -1.89 5.45
N VAL A 219 2.68 -2.44 4.24
CA VAL A 219 1.54 -2.93 3.43
C VAL A 219 0.75 -4.06 4.11
N LYS A 220 1.30 -4.72 5.14
CA LYS A 220 0.73 -5.93 5.75
C LYS A 220 -0.24 -5.68 6.91
N LYS A 221 -0.49 -4.44 7.35
CA LYS A 221 -1.39 -4.16 8.48
C LYS A 221 -2.50 -3.18 8.13
N ALA A 222 -3.71 -3.71 7.97
CA ALA A 222 -4.90 -2.88 8.14
C ALA A 222 -4.98 -2.41 9.60
N GLN A 223 -5.19 -1.11 9.81
CA GLN A 223 -5.42 -0.58 11.15
C GLN A 223 -6.86 -0.91 11.57
N GLU A 224 -7.01 -2.01 12.31
CA GLU A 224 -8.30 -2.43 12.85
C GLU A 224 -8.64 -1.59 14.09
N PHE A 225 -9.77 -0.86 14.04
CA PHE A 225 -10.30 -0.22 15.23
C PHE A 225 -11.25 -1.18 15.93
N ILE A 226 -10.87 -1.56 17.13
CA ILE A 226 -11.68 -2.40 17.99
C ILE A 226 -12.80 -1.54 18.59
N ASN A 227 -14.05 -1.91 18.34
CA ASN A 227 -15.17 -1.31 19.05
C ASN A 227 -15.19 -1.83 20.49
N GLU A 228 -14.56 -1.09 21.41
CA GLU A 228 -14.41 -1.48 22.83
C GLU A 228 -15.74 -1.83 23.49
N LYS A 229 -16.81 -1.11 23.13
CA LYS A 229 -18.14 -1.33 23.70
C LYS A 229 -18.67 -2.73 23.37
N LEU A 230 -18.51 -3.19 22.13
CA LEU A 230 -18.90 -4.55 21.74
C LEU A 230 -18.13 -5.62 22.50
N VAL A 231 -16.84 -5.37 22.77
CA VAL A 231 -15.98 -6.28 23.54
C VAL A 231 -16.44 -6.34 24.99
N TYR A 232 -16.75 -5.19 25.58
CA TYR A 232 -17.25 -5.12 26.96
C TYR A 232 -18.58 -5.87 27.08
N ASP A 233 -19.51 -5.62 26.17
CA ASP A 233 -20.81 -6.29 26.15
C ASP A 233 -20.67 -7.81 25.98
N TYR A 234 -19.76 -8.27 25.12
CA TYR A 234 -19.48 -9.70 24.94
C TYR A 234 -18.91 -10.34 26.20
N ILE A 235 -17.93 -9.70 26.83
CA ILE A 235 -17.33 -10.17 28.09
C ILE A 235 -18.37 -10.25 29.22
N LEU A 236 -19.26 -9.27 29.31
CA LEU A 236 -20.32 -9.27 30.31
C LEU A 236 -21.31 -10.42 30.11
N LYS A 237 -21.62 -10.75 28.85
CA LYS A 237 -22.53 -11.86 28.47
C LYS A 237 -21.91 -13.25 28.52
N LEU A 238 -20.58 -13.38 28.56
CA LEU A 238 -19.88 -14.67 28.58
C LEU A 238 -20.26 -15.54 29.80
N THR A 239 -20.67 -16.78 29.55
CA THR A 239 -20.89 -17.79 30.61
C THR A 239 -19.56 -18.47 30.98
N PRO A 240 -19.43 -19.04 32.19
CA PRO A 240 -18.23 -19.80 32.56
C PRO A 240 -17.92 -20.97 31.62
N GLU A 241 -18.95 -21.58 31.04
CA GLU A 241 -18.84 -22.67 30.07
C GLU A 241 -18.24 -22.18 28.75
N LYS A 242 -18.86 -21.18 28.11
CA LYS A 242 -18.33 -20.55 26.88
C LYS A 242 -16.94 -19.95 27.09
N ALA A 243 -16.65 -19.41 28.27
CA ALA A 243 -15.32 -18.90 28.58
C ALA A 243 -14.25 -20.01 28.59
N ARG A 244 -14.59 -21.22 29.04
CA ARG A 244 -13.67 -22.37 28.98
C ARG A 244 -13.43 -22.83 27.55
N GLU A 245 -14.47 -22.83 26.71
CA GLU A 245 -14.35 -23.14 25.27
C GLU A 245 -13.38 -22.18 24.56
N ILE A 246 -13.40 -20.89 24.95
CA ILE A 246 -12.47 -19.86 24.45
C ILE A 246 -11.05 -20.00 25.07
N GLY A 247 -10.85 -20.95 25.98
CA GLY A 247 -9.56 -21.21 26.62
C GLY A 247 -9.25 -20.31 27.82
N ILE A 248 -10.28 -19.75 28.47
CA ILE A 248 -10.20 -19.07 29.77
C ILE A 248 -10.53 -20.10 30.85
N LYS A 249 -9.50 -20.81 31.31
CA LYS A 249 -9.65 -22.01 32.16
C LYS A 249 -10.13 -21.73 33.58
N HIS A 250 -9.83 -20.55 34.13
CA HIS A 250 -10.11 -20.23 35.54
C HIS A 250 -11.30 -19.28 35.70
N ARG A 251 -12.22 -19.61 36.63
CA ARG A 251 -13.39 -18.78 36.95
C ARG A 251 -12.98 -17.39 37.47
N SER A 252 -11.88 -17.30 38.21
CA SER A 252 -11.30 -16.04 38.68
C SER A 252 -10.85 -15.14 37.53
N ALA A 253 -10.30 -15.71 36.45
CA ALA A 253 -9.89 -14.95 35.27
C ALA A 253 -11.11 -14.34 34.54
N LEU A 254 -12.20 -15.10 34.39
CA LEU A 254 -13.45 -14.56 33.83
C LEU A 254 -14.06 -13.47 34.73
N ALA A 255 -14.08 -13.68 36.04
CA ALA A 255 -14.59 -12.69 36.99
C ALA A 255 -13.80 -11.38 36.94
N TYR A 256 -12.46 -11.47 36.85
CA TYR A 256 -11.59 -10.32 36.67
C TYR A 256 -11.89 -9.55 35.38
N LEU A 257 -12.04 -10.26 34.26
CA LEU A 257 -12.38 -9.64 32.97
C LEU A 257 -13.74 -8.95 33.02
N LYS A 258 -14.76 -9.58 33.60
CA LYS A 258 -16.08 -8.97 33.78
C LYS A 258 -16.02 -7.72 34.67
N LYS A 259 -15.26 -7.76 35.76
CA LYS A 259 -15.04 -6.59 36.62
C LYS A 259 -14.41 -5.45 35.83
N LYS A 260 -13.34 -5.72 35.09
CA LYS A 260 -12.63 -4.71 34.29
C LYS A 260 -13.46 -4.15 33.14
N ALA A 261 -14.30 -4.98 32.51
CA ALA A 261 -15.25 -4.53 31.50
C ALA A 261 -16.33 -3.59 32.10
N LYS A 262 -16.84 -3.88 33.30
CA LYS A 262 -17.77 -2.96 34.00
C LYS A 262 -17.13 -1.63 34.38
N GLU A 263 -15.86 -1.67 34.78
CA GLU A 263 -15.07 -0.48 35.14
C GLU A 263 -14.61 0.32 33.90
N GLY A 264 -14.82 -0.17 32.68
CA GLY A 264 -14.33 0.46 31.45
C GLY A 264 -12.80 0.54 31.37
N SER A 265 -12.07 -0.28 32.15
CA SER A 265 -10.60 -0.23 32.27
C SER A 265 -9.93 -1.51 31.79
N LEU A 266 -10.53 -2.16 30.79
CA LEU A 266 -10.05 -3.43 30.27
C LEU A 266 -8.83 -3.22 29.35
N ASN A 267 -7.73 -3.88 29.66
CA ASN A 267 -6.57 -3.90 28.77
C ASN A 267 -6.81 -4.83 27.57
N LEU A 268 -7.10 -4.25 26.41
CA LEU A 268 -7.38 -4.99 25.15
C LEU A 268 -6.19 -5.81 24.64
N LYS A 269 -4.96 -5.47 25.06
CA LYS A 269 -3.75 -6.21 24.67
C LYS A 269 -3.53 -7.46 25.52
N ALA A 270 -4.30 -7.66 26.60
CA ALA A 270 -4.14 -8.80 27.49
C ALA A 270 -4.45 -10.14 26.79
N ARG A 271 -3.67 -11.17 27.11
CA ARG A 271 -3.74 -12.50 26.47
C ARG A 271 -5.15 -13.09 26.43
N ASN A 272 -5.91 -12.98 27.51
CA ASN A 272 -7.27 -13.53 27.56
C ASN A 272 -8.27 -12.71 26.73
N VAL A 273 -8.06 -11.39 26.59
CA VAL A 273 -8.90 -10.54 25.74
C VAL A 273 -8.61 -10.82 24.26
N ARG A 274 -7.34 -11.08 23.89
CA ARG A 274 -6.97 -11.56 22.55
C ARG A 274 -7.68 -12.85 22.15
N LYS A 275 -7.80 -13.82 23.07
CA LYS A 275 -8.55 -15.05 22.79
C LYS A 275 -10.04 -14.80 22.54
N ILE A 276 -10.62 -13.85 23.27
CA ILE A 276 -12.01 -13.41 23.08
C ILE A 276 -12.17 -12.77 21.70
N PHE A 277 -11.23 -11.93 21.26
CA PHE A 277 -11.23 -11.39 19.90
C PHE A 277 -11.22 -12.48 18.84
N THR A 278 -10.24 -13.39 18.92
CA THR A 278 -10.14 -14.49 17.95
C THR A 278 -11.43 -15.31 17.89
N ASN A 279 -12.08 -15.57 19.03
CA ASN A 279 -13.35 -16.28 19.07
C ASN A 279 -14.54 -15.46 18.57
N MET A 280 -14.61 -14.15 18.85
CA MET A 280 -15.64 -13.27 18.30
C MET A 280 -15.56 -13.21 16.77
N THR A 281 -14.35 -13.11 16.22
CA THR A 281 -14.10 -13.15 14.77
C THR A 281 -14.47 -14.52 14.19
N ILE A 282 -14.08 -15.63 14.83
CA ILE A 282 -14.40 -17.00 14.35
C ILE A 282 -15.90 -17.29 14.41
N ASN A 283 -16.61 -16.91 15.48
CA ASN A 283 -18.05 -17.14 15.58
C ASN A 283 -18.87 -16.30 14.59
N GLN A 284 -18.38 -15.14 14.17
CA GLN A 284 -18.95 -14.41 13.04
C GLN A 284 -18.79 -15.16 11.72
N PHE A 285 -17.70 -15.92 11.54
CA PHE A 285 -17.47 -16.78 10.38
C PHE A 285 -18.30 -18.08 10.39
N LEU A 286 -18.57 -18.66 11.56
CA LEU A 286 -19.25 -19.97 11.69
C LEU A 286 -20.79 -19.90 11.72
N GLN A 287 -21.39 -18.72 11.91
CA GLN A 287 -22.87 -18.58 11.85
C GLN A 287 -23.45 -18.54 10.42
N TYR A 288 -22.61 -18.68 9.39
CA TYR A 288 -23.00 -18.56 7.97
C TYR A 288 -22.48 -19.70 7.08
N GLN A 289 -22.23 -20.88 7.67
CA GLN A 289 -22.31 -22.17 6.95
C GLN A 289 -23.65 -22.82 7.29
#